data_AF-A0A9P6ZR98-F1
#
_entry.id   AF-A0A9P6ZR98-F1
#
_cell.length_a   1.000
_cell.length_b   1.000
_cell.length_c   1.000
_cell.angle_alpha   90.00
_cell.angle_beta   90.00
_cell.angle_gamma   90.00
#
_symmetry.space_group_name_H-M   'P 1'
#
loop_
_entity.id
_entity.type
_entity.pdbx_description
1 polymer ?
#
loop_
_entity_poly.entity_id
_entity_poly.type
_entity_poly.pdbx_seq_one_letter_code
_entity_poly.pdbx_strand_id
1 'polypeptide(L)'
;MSASSFRLLSSYWQKHLLLKSHTHWELMGHKVFLNIFYVQAALDHHRQIVAAEELEILMHLNDCQDPTGCSEDWHAIWWNGMGWFLLDGRNPQPYSDAIKCLKELSLGQVSEGCKELMFKILDEGTMFHHTEHFVSEAFRFLIERFAVSTQAQWT
;
A
#
# COMPACT_ATOMS: atom_id res chain seq x y z
N MET A 1 3.16 -22.80 -9.51
CA MET A 1 2.44 -22.17 -8.38
C MET A 1 1.15 -21.57 -8.90
N SER A 2 0.01 -21.73 -8.21
CA SER A 2 -1.26 -21.13 -8.63
C SER A 2 -1.36 -19.66 -8.18
N ALA A 3 -2.17 -18.86 -8.89
CA ALA A 3 -2.42 -17.46 -8.56
C ALA A 3 -3.00 -17.25 -7.14
N SER A 4 -3.70 -18.26 -6.61
CA SER A 4 -4.25 -18.29 -5.25
C SER A 4 -3.16 -18.45 -4.18
N SER A 5 -2.13 -19.28 -4.41
CA SER A 5 -0.98 -19.38 -3.50
C SER A 5 -0.12 -18.11 -3.49
N PHE A 6 -0.03 -17.40 -4.61
CA PHE A 6 0.70 -16.14 -4.72
C PHE A 6 0.02 -14.98 -3.97
N ARG A 7 -1.31 -14.89 -4.02
CA ARG A 7 -2.08 -13.89 -3.23
C ARG A 7 -2.00 -14.14 -1.73
N LEU A 8 -2.07 -15.41 -1.31
CA LEU A 8 -1.91 -15.78 0.10
C LEU A 8 -0.49 -15.48 0.60
N LEU A 9 0.53 -15.75 -0.21
CA LEU A 9 1.90 -15.35 0.12
C LEU A 9 2.02 -13.82 0.16
N SER A 10 1.56 -13.10 -0.86
CA SER A 10 1.61 -11.62 -0.90
C SER A 10 0.96 -10.97 0.33
N SER A 11 -0.24 -11.41 0.73
CA SER A 11 -0.91 -10.85 1.91
C SER A 11 -0.28 -11.30 3.23
N TYR A 12 0.22 -12.53 3.30
CA TYR A 12 0.96 -13.05 4.46
C TYR A 12 2.28 -12.28 4.65
N TRP A 13 3.01 -12.03 3.56
CA TRP A 13 4.27 -11.28 3.58
C TRP A 13 4.05 -9.79 3.86
N GLN A 14 3.03 -9.15 3.27
CA GLN A 14 2.66 -7.77 3.59
C GLN A 14 2.30 -7.56 5.07
N LYS A 15 1.71 -8.57 5.74
CA LYS A 15 1.42 -8.55 7.18
C LYS A 15 2.59 -8.98 8.07
N HIS A 16 3.49 -9.85 7.60
CA HIS A 16 4.52 -10.50 8.42
C HIS A 16 5.98 -10.10 8.12
N LEU A 17 6.21 -9.09 7.27
CA LEU A 17 7.55 -8.53 6.98
C LEU A 17 8.26 -7.89 8.20
N LEU A 18 7.63 -7.90 9.37
CA LEU A 18 8.25 -7.56 10.66
C LEU A 18 9.19 -8.65 11.22
N LEU A 19 9.29 -9.84 10.62
CA LEU A 19 10.16 -10.89 11.14
C LEU A 19 11.62 -10.71 10.72
N LYS A 20 12.27 -9.74 11.38
CA LYS A 20 13.72 -9.53 11.47
C LYS A 20 14.43 -10.64 12.28
N SER A 21 14.10 -11.92 12.08
CA SER A 21 14.78 -13.00 12.80
C SER A 21 15.97 -13.53 11.98
N HIS A 22 17.09 -13.78 12.66
CA HIS A 22 18.31 -14.37 12.08
C HIS A 22 18.02 -15.67 11.31
N THR A 23 17.03 -16.44 11.77
CA THR A 23 16.54 -17.67 11.15
C THR A 23 15.99 -17.46 9.74
N HIS A 24 15.36 -16.34 9.42
CA HIS A 24 14.89 -16.05 8.05
C HIS A 24 16.05 -15.73 7.09
N TRP A 25 17.07 -15.03 7.59
CA TRP A 25 18.27 -14.72 6.81
C TRP A 25 19.02 -15.99 6.41
N GLU A 26 19.15 -16.97 7.32
CA GLU A 26 19.78 -18.26 7.05
C GLU A 26 19.01 -19.09 6.02
N LEU A 27 17.67 -19.09 6.08
CA LEU A 27 16.82 -19.89 5.19
C LEU A 27 16.72 -19.32 3.75
N MET A 28 16.72 -18.00 3.60
CA MET A 28 16.55 -17.35 2.29
C MET A 28 17.88 -17.08 1.58
N GLY A 29 18.97 -17.02 2.34
CA GLY A 29 20.27 -16.59 1.85
C GLY A 29 20.38 -15.07 1.71
N HIS A 30 21.59 -14.56 1.94
CA HIS A 30 21.90 -13.13 2.03
C HIS A 30 21.38 -12.28 0.85
N LYS A 31 21.49 -12.80 -0.39
CA LYS A 31 21.08 -12.04 -1.59
C LYS A 31 19.56 -11.86 -1.66
N VAL A 32 18.78 -12.89 -1.37
CA VAL A 32 17.31 -12.81 -1.38
C VAL A 32 16.85 -11.88 -0.25
N PHE A 33 17.42 -12.07 0.94
CA PHE A 33 17.13 -11.24 2.11
C PHE A 33 17.36 -9.74 1.86
N LEU A 34 18.51 -9.37 1.28
CA LEU A 34 18.81 -7.97 0.96
C LEU A 34 17.84 -7.37 -0.06
N ASN A 35 17.47 -8.11 -1.10
CA ASN A 35 16.53 -7.59 -2.09
C ASN A 35 15.14 -7.40 -1.51
N ILE A 36 14.68 -8.31 -0.64
CA ILE A 36 13.43 -8.13 0.11
C ILE A 36 13.49 -6.85 0.94
N PHE A 37 14.61 -6.58 1.60
CA PHE A 37 14.80 -5.35 2.37
C PHE A 37 14.71 -4.08 1.49
N TYR A 38 15.32 -4.08 0.30
CA TYR A 38 15.22 -2.96 -0.64
C TYR A 38 13.78 -2.75 -1.15
N VAL A 39 13.08 -3.83 -1.50
CA VAL A 39 11.67 -3.78 -1.90
C VAL A 39 10.83 -3.18 -0.77
N GLN A 40 11.05 -3.63 0.47
CA GLN A 40 10.35 -3.10 1.64
C GLN A 40 10.62 -1.60 1.84
N ALA A 41 11.88 -1.17 1.76
CA ALA A 41 12.24 0.23 1.90
C ALA A 41 11.58 1.11 0.82
N ALA A 42 11.52 0.62 -0.43
CA ALA A 42 10.83 1.32 -1.52
C ALA A 42 9.32 1.43 -1.26
N LEU A 43 8.69 0.37 -0.76
CA LEU A 43 7.27 0.37 -0.40
C LEU A 43 6.97 1.33 0.75
N ASP A 44 7.79 1.33 1.79
CA ASP A 44 7.60 2.21 2.94
C ASP A 44 7.80 3.68 2.53
N HIS A 45 8.76 3.96 1.65
CA HIS A 45 8.90 5.30 1.09
C HIS A 45 7.69 5.72 0.25
N HIS A 46 7.17 4.84 -0.61
CA HIS A 46 5.95 5.13 -1.38
C HIS A 46 4.74 5.39 -0.46
N ARG A 47 4.60 4.61 0.62
CA ARG A 47 3.55 4.81 1.64
C ARG A 47 3.66 6.16 2.32
N GLN A 48 4.88 6.62 2.62
CA GLN A 48 5.11 7.94 3.18
C GLN A 48 4.68 9.06 2.23
N ILE A 49 4.99 8.92 0.94
CA ILE A 49 4.56 9.87 -0.09
C ILE A 49 3.03 9.91 -0.14
N VAL A 50 2.37 8.76 -0.30
CA VAL A 50 0.90 8.71 -0.38
C VAL A 50 0.24 9.22 0.91
N ALA A 51 0.79 8.90 2.08
CA ALA A 51 0.26 9.40 3.34
C ALA A 51 0.36 10.93 3.46
N ALA A 52 1.41 11.54 2.92
CA ALA A 52 1.66 12.98 2.99
C ALA A 52 0.98 13.78 1.85
N GLU A 53 0.85 13.18 0.68
CA GLU A 53 0.28 13.79 -0.52
C GLU A 53 -1.19 13.40 -0.64
N GLU A 54 -2.04 14.13 0.08
CA GLU A 54 -3.48 14.00 -0.10
C GLU A 54 -3.94 14.41 -1.48
N LEU A 55 -5.04 13.83 -1.93
CA LEU A 55 -5.68 14.27 -3.16
C LEU A 55 -6.31 15.64 -2.93
N GLU A 56 -5.79 16.64 -3.62
CA GLU A 56 -6.33 17.98 -3.57
C GLU A 56 -7.73 18.03 -4.21
N ILE A 57 -8.69 18.63 -3.51
CA ILE A 57 -10.02 18.89 -4.05
C ILE A 57 -9.94 20.08 -4.99
N LEU A 58 -9.65 19.82 -6.26
CA LEU A 58 -9.60 20.89 -7.27
C LEU A 58 -10.99 21.42 -7.64
N MET A 59 -12.04 20.64 -7.39
CA MET A 59 -13.42 20.99 -7.71
C MET A 59 -14.37 20.49 -6.62
N HIS A 60 -15.18 21.40 -6.08
CA HIS A 60 -16.31 21.07 -5.20
C HIS A 60 -17.58 20.90 -6.04
N LEU A 61 -18.46 20.00 -5.62
CA LEU A 61 -19.76 19.84 -6.27
C LEU A 61 -20.76 20.91 -5.81
N ASN A 62 -21.81 21.12 -6.60
CA ASN A 62 -22.81 22.17 -6.39
C ASN A 62 -23.56 22.06 -5.06
N ASP A 63 -23.52 20.90 -4.40
CA ASP A 63 -24.13 20.66 -3.09
C ASP A 63 -23.24 21.12 -1.92
N CYS A 64 -21.97 21.44 -2.17
CA CYS A 64 -21.03 21.93 -1.19
C CYS A 64 -21.32 23.39 -0.82
N GLN A 65 -21.79 23.62 0.41
CA GLN A 65 -22.12 24.95 0.92
C GLN A 65 -20.91 25.68 1.54
N ASP A 66 -19.87 24.94 1.94
CA ASP A 66 -18.63 25.48 2.51
C ASP A 66 -17.42 24.74 1.92
N PRO A 67 -16.88 25.23 0.78
CA PRO A 67 -15.71 24.64 0.16
C PRO A 67 -14.47 24.61 1.05
N THR A 68 -14.31 25.59 1.95
CA THR A 68 -13.12 25.67 2.80
C THR A 68 -13.20 24.61 3.89
N GLY A 69 -14.32 24.55 4.62
CA GLY A 69 -14.57 23.52 5.62
C GLY A 69 -14.54 22.11 5.02
N CYS A 70 -15.10 21.93 3.82
CA CYS A 70 -15.05 20.65 3.11
C CYS A 70 -13.60 20.21 2.79
N SER A 71 -12.72 21.14 2.40
CA SER A 71 -11.30 20.84 2.18
C SER A 71 -10.56 20.51 3.48
N GLU A 72 -10.81 21.24 4.56
CA GLU A 72 -10.22 20.96 5.88
C GLU A 72 -10.68 19.62 6.45
N ASP A 73 -11.97 19.30 6.30
CA ASP A 73 -12.53 18.02 6.73
C ASP A 73 -12.00 16.86 5.90
N TRP A 74 -11.80 17.06 4.59
CA TRP A 74 -11.14 16.06 3.75
C TRP A 74 -9.70 15.81 4.19
N HIS A 75 -8.95 16.86 4.50
CA HIS A 75 -7.60 16.72 5.05
C HIS A 75 -7.59 15.87 6.31
N ALA A 76 -8.55 16.12 7.22
CA ALA A 76 -8.72 15.31 8.42
C ALA A 76 -9.10 13.86 8.11
N ILE A 77 -10.01 13.61 7.16
CA ILE A 77 -10.39 12.27 6.71
C ILE A 77 -9.18 11.53 6.13
N TRP A 78 -8.41 12.20 5.26
CA TRP A 78 -7.23 11.63 4.63
C TRP A 78 -6.19 11.19 5.67
N TRP A 79 -5.85 12.09 6.59
CA TRP A 79 -4.84 11.80 7.60
C TRP A 79 -5.29 10.70 8.57
N ASN A 80 -6.54 10.74 9.03
CA ASN A 80 -7.08 9.71 9.94
C ASN A 80 -7.33 8.36 9.26
N GLY A 81 -7.56 8.36 7.94
CA GLY A 81 -7.65 7.16 7.12
C GLY A 81 -6.28 6.79 6.56
N MET A 82 -5.98 7.26 5.35
CA MET A 82 -4.78 6.90 4.62
C MET A 82 -3.50 7.13 5.41
N GLY A 83 -3.33 8.31 6.01
CA GLY A 83 -2.11 8.67 6.74
C GLY A 83 -1.80 7.69 7.86
N TRP A 84 -2.75 7.52 8.78
CA TRP A 84 -2.56 6.67 9.94
C TRP A 84 -2.44 5.17 9.59
N PHE A 85 -3.26 4.66 8.67
CA PHE A 85 -3.24 3.23 8.31
C PHE A 85 -2.00 2.84 7.50
N LEU A 86 -1.45 3.73 6.66
CA LEU A 86 -0.23 3.46 5.90
C LEU A 86 1.04 3.63 6.73
N LEU A 87 1.05 4.56 7.68
CA LEU A 87 2.21 4.89 8.50
C LEU A 87 2.27 4.13 9.83
N ASP A 88 1.32 3.25 10.12
CA ASP A 88 1.38 2.43 11.33
C ASP A 88 2.62 1.51 11.29
N GLY A 89 3.69 1.92 11.97
CA GLY A 89 4.93 1.16 12.05
C GLY A 89 4.81 -0.18 12.78
N ARG A 90 3.69 -0.44 13.48
CA ARG A 90 3.41 -1.73 14.12
C ARG A 90 2.72 -2.70 13.17
N ASN A 91 1.92 -2.20 12.23
CA ASN A 91 1.15 -3.01 11.30
C ASN A 91 0.73 -2.18 10.08
N PRO A 92 1.66 -1.88 9.16
CA PRO A 92 1.35 -1.03 8.01
C PRO A 92 0.34 -1.74 7.12
N GLN A 93 -0.83 -1.14 6.92
CA GLN A 93 -1.88 -1.79 6.15
C GLN A 93 -1.54 -1.81 4.65
N PRO A 94 -2.02 -2.81 3.90
CA PRO A 94 -2.10 -2.73 2.45
C PRO A 94 -2.94 -1.53 2.01
N TYR A 95 -2.67 -0.98 0.82
CA TYR A 95 -3.44 0.14 0.28
C TYR A 95 -4.93 -0.17 0.15
N SER A 96 -5.29 -1.39 -0.25
CA SER A 96 -6.69 -1.84 -0.34
C SER A 96 -7.45 -1.68 0.99
N ASP A 97 -6.77 -2.01 2.10
CA ASP A 97 -7.36 -1.98 3.43
C ASP A 97 -7.44 -0.55 3.95
N ALA A 98 -6.40 0.26 3.70
CA ALA A 98 -6.40 1.69 4.03
C ALA A 98 -7.51 2.46 3.28
N ILE A 99 -7.70 2.18 1.97
CA ILE A 99 -8.78 2.77 1.16
C ILE A 99 -10.15 2.34 1.69
N LYS A 100 -10.31 1.08 2.08
CA LYS A 100 -11.56 0.60 2.67
C LYS A 100 -11.88 1.36 3.96
N CYS A 101 -10.90 1.50 4.85
CA CYS A 101 -11.08 2.27 6.08
C CYS A 101 -11.38 3.74 5.80
N LEU A 102 -10.70 4.36 4.84
CA LEU A 102 -10.98 5.73 4.40
C LEU A 102 -12.44 5.90 3.93
N LYS A 103 -12.96 4.95 3.13
CA LYS A 103 -14.35 4.97 2.64
C LYS A 103 -15.37 4.87 3.77
N GLU A 104 -15.04 4.16 4.84
CA GLU A 104 -15.88 3.98 6.03
C GLU A 104 -15.82 5.17 7.00
N LEU A 105 -14.83 6.06 6.88
CA LEU A 105 -14.73 7.25 7.73
C LEU A 105 -15.80 8.29 7.37
N SER A 106 -16.47 8.80 8.39
CA SER A 106 -17.33 9.98 8.32
C SER A 106 -16.86 10.98 9.38
N LEU A 107 -16.12 11.99 8.93
CA LEU A 107 -15.68 13.11 9.76
C LEU A 107 -16.10 14.42 9.10
N GLY A 108 -16.57 15.37 9.89
CA GLY A 108 -16.86 16.72 9.41
C GLY A 108 -18.13 16.85 8.56
N GLN A 109 -18.11 17.88 7.70
CA GLN A 109 -19.18 18.37 6.84
C GLN A 109 -18.84 18.22 5.35
N VAL A 110 -17.97 17.29 4.96
CA VAL A 110 -17.74 16.97 3.53
C VAL A 110 -19.08 16.57 2.91
N SER A 111 -19.50 17.30 1.87
CA SER A 111 -20.76 16.97 1.17
C SER A 111 -20.66 15.58 0.55
N GLU A 112 -21.79 14.86 0.48
CA GLU A 112 -21.80 13.53 -0.12
C GLU A 112 -21.30 13.59 -1.57
N GLY A 113 -21.67 14.64 -2.31
CA GLY A 113 -21.18 14.87 -3.65
C GLY A 113 -19.65 15.03 -3.74
N CYS A 114 -19.05 15.83 -2.84
CA CYS A 114 -17.58 15.98 -2.83
C CYS A 114 -16.89 14.66 -2.44
N LYS A 115 -17.47 13.93 -1.48
CA LYS A 115 -16.95 12.63 -1.05
C LYS A 115 -16.98 11.59 -2.17
N GLU A 116 -18.09 11.48 -2.91
CA GLU A 116 -18.21 10.62 -4.08
C GLU A 116 -17.19 10.98 -5.17
N LEU A 117 -17.00 12.27 -5.44
CA LEU A 117 -16.00 12.75 -6.40
C LEU A 117 -14.58 12.34 -6.00
N MET A 118 -14.22 12.53 -4.72
CA MET A 118 -12.90 12.14 -4.21
C MET A 118 -12.67 10.63 -4.33
N PHE A 119 -13.66 9.82 -3.96
CA PHE A 119 -13.54 8.37 -4.08
C PHE A 119 -13.46 7.90 -5.53
N LYS A 120 -14.14 8.59 -6.44
CA LYS A 120 -13.97 8.35 -7.87
C LYS A 120 -12.53 8.64 -8.33
N ILE A 121 -11.96 9.78 -7.93
CA ILE A 121 -10.56 10.13 -8.24
C ILE A 121 -9.60 9.10 -7.64
N LEU A 122 -9.88 8.62 -6.42
CA LEU A 122 -9.10 7.57 -5.77
C LEU A 122 -9.14 6.25 -6.52
N ASP A 123 -10.34 5.83 -6.94
CA ASP A 123 -10.54 4.57 -7.65
C ASP A 123 -9.94 4.62 -9.07
N GLU A 124 -9.93 5.80 -9.71
CA GLU A 124 -9.27 6.06 -11.00
C GLU A 124 -7.74 6.23 -10.84
N GLY A 125 -7.26 6.53 -9.63
CA GLY A 125 -5.86 6.79 -9.32
C GLY A 125 -4.96 5.58 -9.54
N THR A 126 -4.01 5.71 -10.45
CA THR A 126 -3.03 4.64 -10.75
C THR A 126 -2.01 4.44 -9.64
N MET A 127 -1.82 5.41 -8.74
CA MET A 127 -0.81 5.37 -7.66
C MET A 127 -0.89 4.09 -6.80
N PHE A 128 -2.10 3.60 -6.50
CA PHE A 128 -2.28 2.38 -5.71
C PHE A 128 -2.03 1.09 -6.50
N HIS A 129 -2.44 1.09 -7.77
CA HIS A 129 -2.30 -0.05 -8.68
C HIS A 129 -0.83 -0.36 -9.00
N HIS A 130 0.03 0.67 -9.01
CA HIS A 130 1.46 0.50 -9.23
C HIS A 130 2.15 -0.29 -8.13
N THR A 131 1.65 -0.23 -6.88
CA THR A 131 2.26 -0.95 -5.76
C THR A 131 2.10 -2.45 -5.89
N GLU A 132 0.90 -2.93 -6.20
CA GLU A 132 0.65 -4.38 -6.35
C GLU A 132 1.44 -4.97 -7.52
N HIS A 133 1.51 -4.22 -8.62
CA HIS A 133 2.33 -4.58 -9.77
C HIS A 133 3.82 -4.62 -9.40
N PHE A 134 4.35 -3.58 -8.74
CA PHE A 134 5.75 -3.52 -8.30
C PHE A 134 6.11 -4.70 -7.40
N VAL A 135 5.27 -5.01 -6.41
CA VAL A 135 5.47 -6.15 -5.50
C VAL A 135 5.49 -7.46 -6.30
N SER A 136 4.51 -7.66 -7.18
CA SER A 136 4.42 -8.88 -8.00
C SER A 136 5.63 -9.07 -8.89
N GLU A 137 6.10 -8.00 -9.54
CA GLU A 137 7.28 -7.99 -10.40
C GLU A 137 8.57 -8.24 -9.62
N ALA A 138 8.74 -7.61 -8.46
CA ALA A 138 9.89 -7.83 -7.59
C ALA A 138 9.96 -9.30 -7.12
N PHE A 139 8.82 -9.89 -6.76
CA PHE A 139 8.77 -11.31 -6.40
C PHE A 139 9.07 -12.22 -7.58
N ARG A 140 8.52 -11.94 -8.76
CA ARG A 140 8.82 -12.69 -9.98
C ARG A 140 10.32 -12.68 -10.25
N PHE A 141 10.95 -11.52 -10.21
CA PHE A 141 12.39 -11.36 -10.37
C PHE A 141 13.18 -12.17 -9.34
N LEU A 142 12.78 -12.16 -8.06
CA LEU A 142 13.46 -12.94 -7.03
C LEU A 142 13.36 -14.45 -7.25
N ILE A 143 12.18 -14.93 -7.65
CA ILE A 143 11.95 -16.34 -7.95
C ILE A 143 12.79 -16.74 -9.18
N GLU A 144 12.73 -16.01 -10.27
CA GLU A 144 13.47 -16.34 -11.50
C GLU A 144 14.98 -16.31 -11.28
N ARG A 145 15.48 -15.35 -10.50
CA ARG A 145 16.92 -15.16 -10.30
C ARG A 145 17.53 -16.10 -9.26
N PHE A 146 16.73 -16.58 -8.29
CA PHE A 146 17.26 -17.36 -7.16
C PHE A 146 16.61 -18.74 -6.94
N ALA A 147 15.46 -19.05 -7.56
CA ALA A 147 14.88 -20.40 -7.52
C ALA A 147 15.49 -21.35 -8.58
N VAL A 148 16.14 -20.82 -9.63
CA VAL A 148 16.81 -21.63 -10.66
C VAL A 148 18.20 -22.13 -10.22
N SER A 149 18.80 -21.51 -9.19
CA SER A 149 20.14 -21.88 -8.70
C SER A 149 20.21 -23.14 -7.82
N THR A 150 19.09 -23.74 -7.42
CA THR A 150 19.09 -24.95 -6.57
C THR A 150 19.05 -26.28 -7.33
N GLN A 151 18.89 -26.28 -8.66
CA GLN A 151 18.90 -27.51 -9.47
C GLN A 151 20.27 -27.88 -10.06
N ALA A 152 21.31 -27.04 -9.91
CA ALA A 152 22.62 -27.25 -10.53
C ALA A 152 23.71 -27.78 -9.57
N GLN A 153 23.36 -28.25 -8.37
CA GLN A 153 24.34 -28.75 -7.37
C GLN A 153 24.21 -30.24 -7.01
N TRP A 154 23.44 -31.02 -7.79
CA TRP A 154 23.31 -32.47 -7.60
C TRP A 154 23.49 -33.25 -8.91
N THR A 155 24.54 -32.95 -9.67
CA THR A 155 25.06 -33.83 -10.73
C THR A 155 26.53 -34.15 -10.47
#